data_AF-G3JP62-F1
#
_entry.id   AF-G3JP62-F1
#
_cell.length_a   1.000
_cell.length_b   1.000
_cell.length_c   1.000
_cell.angle_alpha   90.00
_cell.angle_beta   90.00
_cell.angle_gamma   90.00
#
_symmetry.space_group_name_H-M   'P 1'
#
loop_
_entity.id
_entity.type
_entity.pdbx_description
1 polymer ?
#
loop_
_entity_poly.entity_id
_entity_poly.type
_entity_poly.pdbx_seq_one_letter_code
_entity_poly.pdbx_strand_id
1 'polypeptide(L)'
;MSYQLSLQRTNFMPPFMMERLTILWGITYQQSYRQVPGALSAYKADSIVFHCSCHGKHSIHLAAPTKVARLEANAPTRNLIRSMSHILDSSTHHIRITGADYAGTYQEVFLYRPLAEWSRSTGLGQGRTPHILYAPLVVDWSGAKLSKSLYVGEGGYRTMETLGMGGLCSYANLKSQYGEVGLRIIWAEVKFWFANPHKLFRALYSVEYFRGILQGTRWQ
;
A
#
# COMPACT_ATOMS: atom_id res chain seq x y z
N MET A 1 -49.42 -7.04 -14.01
CA MET A 1 -49.39 -5.57 -13.99
C MET A 1 -47.96 -5.16 -14.31
N SER A 2 -47.72 -4.90 -15.58
CA SER A 2 -46.41 -4.72 -16.20
C SER A 2 -46.38 -3.31 -16.76
N TYR A 3 -45.47 -2.47 -16.26
CA TYR A 3 -45.25 -1.14 -16.80
C TYR A 3 -43.91 -1.13 -17.53
N GLN A 4 -44.02 -1.16 -18.87
CA GLN A 4 -43.00 -0.65 -19.78
C GLN A 4 -42.97 0.88 -19.66
N LEU A 5 -41.78 1.45 -19.53
CA LEU A 5 -41.56 2.87 -19.78
C LEU A 5 -40.57 3.01 -20.94
N SER A 6 -41.13 3.44 -22.07
CA SER A 6 -40.43 3.87 -23.27
C SER A 6 -39.74 5.21 -23.02
N LEU A 7 -38.43 5.29 -23.22
CA LEU A 7 -37.72 6.57 -23.32
C LEU A 7 -37.54 6.94 -24.79
N GLN A 8 -38.20 8.04 -25.16
CA GLN A 8 -38.10 8.68 -26.47
C GLN A 8 -36.67 9.19 -26.71
N ARG A 9 -36.20 9.01 -27.94
CA ARG A 9 -34.94 9.57 -28.45
C ARG A 9 -35.08 11.09 -28.59
N THR A 10 -34.30 11.84 -27.84
CA THR A 10 -33.91 13.21 -28.22
C THR A 10 -32.43 13.18 -28.59
N ASN A 11 -32.17 13.34 -29.89
CA ASN A 11 -30.85 13.48 -30.47
C ASN A 11 -30.19 14.77 -29.98
N PHE A 12 -29.08 14.69 -29.25
CA PHE A 12 -27.98 15.66 -29.31
C PHE A 12 -26.75 15.06 -28.60
N MET A 13 -25.85 14.44 -29.36
CA MET A 13 -24.49 14.11 -28.92
C MET A 13 -23.51 14.29 -30.09
N PRO A 14 -22.32 14.89 -29.88
CA PRO A 14 -21.22 14.80 -30.83
C PRO A 14 -20.57 13.40 -30.76
N PRO A 15 -19.97 12.90 -31.85
CA PRO A 15 -19.51 11.52 -31.91
C PRO A 15 -18.09 11.46 -31.36
N PHE A 16 -17.85 10.77 -30.24
CA PHE A 16 -16.57 10.10 -29.95
C PHE A 16 -16.65 9.36 -28.60
N MET A 17 -17.18 8.15 -28.61
CA MET A 17 -16.87 7.13 -27.60
C MET A 17 -17.25 5.75 -28.17
N MET A 18 -16.27 5.05 -28.75
CA MET A 18 -16.40 3.60 -28.93
C MET A 18 -15.95 2.95 -27.64
N GLU A 19 -16.92 2.49 -26.85
CA GLU A 19 -16.69 1.57 -25.75
C GLU A 19 -16.17 0.23 -26.31
N ARG A 20 -15.00 -0.21 -25.84
CA ARG A 20 -14.60 -1.61 -25.96
C ARG A 20 -14.53 -2.23 -24.57
N LEU A 21 -15.54 -3.03 -24.27
CA LEU A 21 -15.58 -3.96 -23.15
C LEU A 21 -14.46 -4.98 -23.30
N THR A 22 -13.55 -5.04 -22.32
CA THR A 22 -12.58 -6.14 -22.21
C THR A 22 -12.82 -6.85 -20.89
N ILE A 23 -13.18 -8.12 -20.97
CA ILE A 23 -13.40 -9.00 -19.83
C ILE A 23 -12.03 -9.58 -19.43
N LEU A 24 -11.54 -9.21 -18.24
CA LEU A 24 -10.51 -9.99 -17.55
C LEU A 24 -11.13 -10.46 -16.22
N TRP A 25 -11.22 -11.78 -16.04
CA TRP A 25 -11.55 -12.42 -14.76
C TRP A 25 -12.86 -12.00 -14.09
N GLY A 26 -13.90 -11.65 -14.86
CA GLY A 26 -15.26 -11.45 -14.34
C GLY A 26 -15.45 -10.25 -13.39
N ILE A 27 -14.49 -9.33 -13.31
CA ILE A 27 -14.60 -8.12 -12.50
C ILE A 27 -14.59 -6.90 -13.44
N THR A 28 -15.70 -6.16 -13.46
CA THR A 28 -15.86 -4.94 -14.26
C THR A 28 -15.12 -3.78 -13.61
N TYR A 29 -14.03 -3.31 -14.22
CA TYR A 29 -13.35 -2.08 -13.82
C TYR A 29 -13.85 -0.89 -14.65
N GLN A 30 -14.30 0.17 -13.97
CA GLN A 30 -14.56 1.45 -14.62
C GLN A 30 -13.22 2.19 -14.77
N GLN A 31 -12.74 2.31 -16.01
CA GLN A 31 -11.46 2.97 -16.31
C GLN A 31 -11.63 4.50 -16.35
N SER A 32 -11.16 5.19 -15.31
CA SER A 32 -10.84 6.62 -15.41
C SER A 32 -9.38 6.78 -15.83
N TYR A 33 -9.16 7.14 -17.09
CA TYR A 33 -7.84 7.17 -17.73
C TYR A 33 -7.00 8.41 -17.34
N ARG A 34 -5.97 8.22 -16.52
CA ARG A 34 -4.64 8.81 -16.80
C ARG A 34 -3.77 7.67 -17.29
N GLN A 35 -3.05 7.88 -18.39
CA GLN A 35 -2.20 6.90 -19.09
C GLN A 35 -1.54 5.91 -18.11
N VAL A 36 -2.06 4.67 -18.08
CA VAL A 36 -1.46 3.58 -17.29
C VAL A 36 -0.59 2.77 -18.26
N PRO A 37 0.75 2.83 -18.17
CA PRO A 37 1.66 2.13 -19.09
C PRO A 37 1.47 0.60 -19.14
N GLY A 38 0.72 0.02 -18.19
CA GLY A 38 0.47 -1.42 -18.12
C GLY A 38 -0.73 -1.93 -18.92
N ALA A 39 -1.63 -1.07 -19.42
CA ALA A 39 -2.85 -1.52 -20.10
C ALA A 39 -2.59 -2.18 -21.47
N LEU A 40 -1.39 -1.98 -22.04
CA LEU A 40 -0.96 -2.55 -23.32
C LEU A 40 0.05 -3.70 -23.16
N SER A 41 0.32 -4.13 -21.94
CA SER A 41 1.23 -5.24 -21.67
C SER A 41 0.57 -6.58 -22.02
N ALA A 42 1.30 -7.45 -22.71
CA ALA A 42 0.86 -8.81 -23.00
C ALA A 42 1.66 -9.81 -22.14
N TYR A 43 0.94 -10.71 -21.48
CA TYR A 43 1.51 -11.77 -20.64
C TYR A 43 1.38 -13.09 -21.39
N LYS A 44 2.51 -13.72 -21.69
CA LYS A 44 2.60 -15.04 -22.33
C LYS A 44 3.17 -16.05 -21.34
N ALA A 45 3.10 -17.33 -21.68
CA ALA A 45 3.59 -18.42 -20.83
C ALA A 45 5.09 -18.29 -20.48
N ASP A 46 5.90 -17.79 -21.42
CA ASP A 46 7.36 -17.73 -21.30
C ASP A 46 7.92 -16.30 -21.25
N SER A 47 7.07 -15.29 -21.41
CA SER A 47 7.50 -13.92 -21.65
C SER A 47 6.47 -12.87 -21.26
N ILE A 48 6.97 -11.69 -20.91
CA ILE A 48 6.18 -10.49 -20.64
C ILE A 48 6.57 -9.45 -21.68
N VAL A 49 5.59 -8.91 -22.40
CA VAL A 49 5.80 -7.86 -23.41
C VAL A 49 5.19 -6.56 -22.92
N PHE A 50 6.04 -5.57 -22.67
CA PHE A 50 5.66 -4.21 -22.33
C PHE A 50 5.58 -3.34 -23.58
N HIS A 51 4.71 -2.33 -23.55
CA HIS A 51 4.58 -1.37 -24.63
C HIS A 51 4.62 0.06 -24.07
N CYS A 52 5.71 0.80 -24.32
CA CYS A 52 5.69 2.26 -24.14
C CYS A 52 5.32 2.93 -25.46
N SER A 53 4.40 3.89 -25.42
CA SER A 53 4.12 4.78 -26.55
C SER A 53 5.36 5.57 -27.03
N CYS A 54 6.35 5.70 -26.15
CA CYS A 54 7.58 6.46 -26.35
C CYS A 54 8.79 5.63 -26.81
N HIS A 55 8.93 4.41 -26.28
CA HIS A 55 10.11 3.55 -26.48
C HIS A 55 9.78 2.26 -27.26
N GLY A 56 8.51 2.06 -27.64
CA GLY A 56 8.05 0.88 -28.36
C GLY A 56 7.91 -0.37 -27.49
N LYS A 57 8.02 -1.54 -28.11
CA LYS A 57 7.86 -2.85 -27.48
C LYS A 57 9.15 -3.28 -26.77
N HIS A 58 9.01 -3.74 -25.53
CA HIS A 58 10.10 -4.35 -24.76
C HIS A 58 9.66 -5.71 -24.23
N SER A 59 10.41 -6.76 -24.51
CA SER A 59 10.05 -8.13 -24.09
C SER A 59 11.06 -8.67 -23.09
N ILE A 60 10.56 -9.33 -22.05
CA ILE A 60 11.36 -10.04 -21.05
C ILE A 60 10.96 -11.51 -21.09
N HIS A 61 11.92 -12.39 -21.39
CA HIS A 61 11.75 -13.84 -21.27
C HIS A 61 11.96 -14.28 -19.82
N LEU A 62 11.05 -15.10 -19.30
CA LEU A 62 11.09 -15.58 -17.91
C LEU A 62 12.26 -16.54 -17.66
N ALA A 63 12.78 -17.17 -18.71
CA ALA A 63 13.98 -18.01 -18.66
C ALA A 63 15.30 -17.21 -18.56
N ALA A 64 15.26 -15.87 -18.56
CA ALA A 64 16.44 -15.03 -18.44
C ALA A 64 16.49 -14.34 -17.05
N PRO A 65 17.14 -14.95 -16.03
CA PRO A 65 17.06 -14.48 -14.64
C PRO A 65 17.53 -13.03 -14.46
N THR A 66 18.55 -12.61 -15.20
CA THR A 66 19.09 -11.25 -15.14
C THR A 66 18.10 -10.20 -15.67
N LYS A 67 17.22 -10.57 -16.60
CA LYS A 67 16.16 -9.69 -17.09
C LYS A 67 14.96 -9.68 -16.15
N VAL A 68 14.58 -10.84 -15.61
CA VAL A 68 13.52 -10.97 -14.61
C VAL A 68 13.86 -10.18 -13.34
N ALA A 69 15.12 -10.19 -12.90
CA ALA A 69 15.56 -9.44 -11.73
C ALA A 69 15.37 -7.91 -11.86
N ARG A 70 15.19 -7.39 -13.07
CA ARG A 70 14.91 -5.97 -13.32
C ARG A 70 13.43 -5.62 -13.21
N LEU A 71 12.54 -6.61 -13.06
CA LEU A 71 11.12 -6.38 -12.89
C LEU A 71 10.85 -5.84 -11.48
N GLU A 72 10.39 -4.59 -11.41
CA GLU A 72 9.98 -3.98 -10.15
C GLU A 72 8.47 -4.10 -9.98
N ALA A 73 8.06 -4.97 -9.05
CA ALA A 73 6.68 -5.02 -8.61
C ALA A 73 6.39 -3.82 -7.70
N ASN A 74 5.28 -3.12 -7.96
CA ASN A 74 4.77 -2.10 -7.05
C ASN A 74 4.41 -2.69 -5.68
N ALA A 75 4.11 -1.85 -4.70
CA ALA A 75 3.86 -2.32 -3.33
C ALA A 75 2.73 -3.37 -3.21
N PRO A 76 1.54 -3.19 -3.83
CA PRO A 76 0.49 -4.22 -3.85
C PRO A 76 0.94 -5.56 -4.46
N THR A 77 1.51 -5.54 -5.67
CA THR A 77 1.89 -6.77 -6.36
C THR A 77 3.05 -7.47 -5.64
N ARG A 78 4.02 -6.72 -5.13
CA ARG A 78 5.11 -7.27 -4.33
C ARG A 78 4.60 -7.90 -3.04
N ASN A 79 3.59 -7.30 -2.40
CA ASN A 79 2.93 -7.87 -1.23
C ASN A 79 2.29 -9.23 -1.57
N LEU A 80 1.52 -9.28 -2.66
CA LEU A 80 0.86 -10.50 -3.11
C LEU A 80 1.86 -11.63 -3.46
N ILE A 81 2.89 -11.34 -4.26
CA ILE A 81 3.91 -12.33 -4.65
C ILE A 81 4.61 -12.92 -3.43
N ARG A 82 5.02 -12.06 -2.48
CA ARG A 82 5.68 -12.53 -1.24
C ARG A 82 4.76 -13.43 -0.43
N SER A 83 3.49 -13.04 -0.30
CA SER A 83 2.50 -13.86 0.41
C SER A 83 2.26 -15.21 -0.26
N MET A 84 2.18 -15.26 -1.59
CA MET A 84 2.12 -16.52 -2.35
C MET A 84 3.33 -17.40 -2.03
N SER A 85 4.55 -16.86 -2.12
CA SER A 85 5.77 -17.62 -1.79
C SER A 85 5.78 -18.14 -0.35
N HIS A 86 5.37 -17.31 0.62
CA HIS A 86 5.34 -17.70 2.02
C HIS A 86 4.34 -18.82 2.31
N ILE A 87 3.15 -18.80 1.69
CA ILE A 87 2.15 -19.85 1.90
C ILE A 87 2.41 -21.11 1.08
N LEU A 88 3.36 -21.08 0.14
CA LEU A 88 3.84 -22.28 -0.55
C LEU A 88 4.89 -23.01 0.28
N ASP A 89 5.72 -22.29 1.04
CA ASP A 89 6.69 -22.90 1.93
C ASP A 89 6.01 -23.55 3.14
N SER A 90 5.96 -24.87 3.19
CA SER A 90 5.37 -25.64 4.30
C SER A 90 6.34 -25.92 5.45
N SER A 91 7.62 -25.59 5.29
CA SER A 91 8.66 -25.87 6.29
C SER A 91 8.81 -24.76 7.33
N THR A 92 8.39 -23.54 6.97
CA THR A 92 8.62 -22.34 7.78
C THR A 92 7.31 -21.61 8.05
N HIS A 93 7.12 -21.17 9.29
CA HIS A 93 6.03 -20.26 9.65
C HIS A 93 6.43 -18.81 9.42
N HIS A 94 6.02 -18.27 8.29
CA HIS A 94 6.34 -16.90 7.90
C HIS A 94 5.44 -15.88 8.59
N ILE A 95 6.02 -14.98 9.38
CA ILE A 95 5.33 -13.84 9.98
C ILE A 95 5.82 -12.56 9.31
N ARG A 96 4.89 -11.76 8.79
CA ARG A 96 5.20 -10.43 8.27
C ARG A 96 4.85 -9.36 9.29
N ILE A 97 5.79 -8.46 9.55
CA ILE A 97 5.56 -7.25 10.34
C ILE A 97 5.60 -6.04 9.41
N THR A 98 4.54 -5.23 9.41
CA THR A 98 4.42 -4.05 8.53
C THR A 98 3.59 -2.95 9.17
N GLY A 99 3.56 -1.74 8.61
CA GLY A 99 2.75 -0.66 9.17
C GLY A 99 1.25 -0.88 8.95
N ALA A 100 0.41 -0.39 9.87
CA ALA A 100 -1.05 -0.46 9.76
C ALA A 100 -1.62 0.31 8.55
N ASP A 101 -0.81 1.09 7.83
CA ASP A 101 -1.19 1.68 6.54
C ASP A 101 -1.46 0.64 5.44
N TYR A 102 -1.00 -0.60 5.64
CA TYR A 102 -1.34 -1.73 4.77
C TYR A 102 -2.56 -2.52 5.25
N ALA A 103 -3.19 -2.17 6.37
CA ALA A 103 -4.31 -2.92 6.95
C ALA A 103 -5.66 -2.54 6.32
N GLY A 104 -6.73 -3.20 6.77
CA GLY A 104 -8.10 -2.91 6.36
C GLY A 104 -8.37 -3.15 4.87
N THR A 105 -9.13 -2.26 4.25
CA THR A 105 -9.59 -2.38 2.86
C THR A 105 -8.45 -2.54 1.87
N TYR A 106 -7.30 -1.92 2.11
CA TYR A 106 -6.12 -2.08 1.27
C TYR A 106 -5.71 -3.55 1.17
N GLN A 107 -5.59 -4.23 2.32
CA GLN A 107 -5.17 -5.63 2.37
C GLN A 107 -6.24 -6.55 1.80
N GLU A 108 -7.50 -6.28 2.11
CA GLU A 108 -8.62 -7.07 1.62
C GLU A 108 -8.65 -7.11 0.08
N VAL A 109 -8.56 -5.93 -0.55
CA VAL A 109 -8.66 -5.78 -1.99
C VAL A 109 -7.41 -6.25 -2.72
N PHE A 110 -6.21 -5.92 -2.21
CA PHE A 110 -4.96 -6.16 -2.94
C PHE A 110 -4.20 -7.42 -2.51
N LEU A 111 -4.55 -8.03 -1.38
CA LEU A 111 -3.93 -9.27 -0.92
C LEU A 111 -4.94 -10.40 -0.76
N TYR A 112 -5.88 -10.30 0.19
CA TYR A 112 -6.66 -11.47 0.59
C TYR A 112 -7.56 -12.01 -0.53
N ARG A 113 -8.31 -11.13 -1.21
CA ARG A 113 -9.16 -11.56 -2.34
C ARG A 113 -8.36 -12.12 -3.51
N PRO A 114 -7.31 -11.45 -4.03
CA PRO A 114 -6.48 -12.03 -5.09
C PRO A 114 -5.79 -13.32 -4.69
N LEU A 115 -5.34 -13.44 -3.44
CA LEU A 115 -4.68 -14.64 -2.94
C LEU A 115 -5.64 -15.82 -2.82
N ALA A 116 -6.86 -15.58 -2.34
CA ALA A 116 -7.90 -16.60 -2.28
C ALA A 116 -8.28 -17.08 -3.67
N GLU A 117 -8.48 -16.17 -4.63
CA GLU A 117 -8.78 -16.53 -6.01
C GLU A 117 -7.63 -17.31 -6.67
N TRP A 118 -6.39 -16.86 -6.49
CA TRP A 118 -5.20 -17.57 -6.97
C TRP A 118 -5.09 -18.98 -6.37
N SER A 119 -5.31 -19.12 -5.07
CA SER A 119 -5.27 -20.42 -4.39
C SER A 119 -6.35 -21.36 -4.93
N ARG A 120 -7.56 -20.83 -5.14
CA ARG A 120 -8.69 -21.54 -5.73
C ARG A 120 -8.40 -21.98 -7.17
N SER A 121 -7.84 -21.10 -8.01
CA SER A 121 -7.62 -21.37 -9.43
C SER A 121 -6.45 -22.31 -9.70
N THR A 122 -5.45 -22.33 -8.81
CA THR A 122 -4.23 -23.16 -8.98
C THR A 122 -4.22 -24.43 -8.15
N GLY A 123 -5.07 -24.51 -7.12
CA GLY A 123 -5.01 -25.58 -6.12
C GLY A 123 -3.84 -25.44 -5.14
N LEU A 124 -3.05 -24.37 -5.23
CA LEU A 124 -1.88 -24.15 -4.40
C LEU A 124 -2.22 -23.38 -3.13
N GLY A 125 -1.54 -23.68 -2.02
CA GLY A 125 -1.68 -22.94 -0.77
C GLY A 125 -3.09 -23.00 -0.14
N GLN A 126 -3.90 -24.00 -0.52
CA GLN A 126 -5.27 -24.15 0.00
C GLN A 126 -5.30 -24.19 1.53
N GLY A 127 -6.24 -23.46 2.12
CA GLY A 127 -6.42 -23.38 3.57
C GLY A 127 -5.30 -22.62 4.32
N ARG A 128 -4.32 -22.05 3.60
CA ARG A 128 -3.23 -21.28 4.22
C ARG A 128 -3.44 -19.79 4.02
N THR A 129 -3.31 -19.03 5.09
CA THR A 129 -3.41 -17.57 5.07
C THR A 129 -2.11 -16.93 5.55
N PRO A 130 -1.69 -15.80 4.97
CA PRO A 130 -0.53 -15.07 5.48
C PRO A 130 -0.75 -14.59 6.92
N HIS A 131 0.25 -14.80 7.78
CA HIS A 131 0.27 -14.22 9.12
C HIS A 131 0.93 -12.84 9.08
N ILE A 132 0.15 -11.80 9.38
CA ILE A 132 0.59 -10.40 9.27
C ILE A 132 0.29 -9.68 10.58
N LEU A 133 1.31 -9.05 11.14
CA LEU A 133 1.24 -8.16 12.29
C LEU A 133 1.43 -6.71 11.83
N TYR A 134 0.55 -5.85 12.30
CA TYR A 134 0.55 -4.44 11.96
C TYR A 134 1.09 -3.60 13.12
N ALA A 135 2.16 -2.85 12.85
CA ALA A 135 2.63 -1.83 13.76
C ALA A 135 1.66 -0.63 13.73
N PRO A 136 1.33 -0.04 14.89
CA PRO A 136 0.47 1.14 14.97
C PRO A 136 0.95 2.28 14.06
N LEU A 137 0.01 3.00 13.47
CA LEU A 137 0.32 4.14 12.62
C LEU A 137 0.59 5.39 13.48
N VAL A 138 1.60 6.17 13.11
CA VAL A 138 1.84 7.50 13.65
C VAL A 138 1.31 8.53 12.65
N VAL A 139 0.38 9.37 13.10
CA VAL A 139 -0.33 10.36 12.27
C VAL A 139 -0.13 11.77 12.78
N ASP A 140 -0.32 12.76 11.93
CA ASP A 140 -0.41 14.16 12.33
C ASP A 140 -1.79 14.51 12.92
N TRP A 141 -1.98 15.79 13.27
CA TRP A 141 -3.23 16.34 13.79
C TRP A 141 -4.45 16.10 12.89
N SER A 142 -4.26 15.90 11.58
CA SER A 142 -5.34 15.64 10.63
C SER A 142 -5.70 14.16 10.52
N GLY A 143 -4.96 13.28 11.21
CA GLY A 143 -5.05 11.84 11.06
C GLY A 143 -4.29 11.32 9.84
N ALA A 144 -3.53 12.17 9.14
CA ALA A 144 -2.74 11.75 7.98
C ALA A 144 -1.43 11.12 8.42
N LYS A 145 -1.03 10.06 7.70
CA LYS A 145 0.31 9.48 7.84
C LYS A 145 1.35 10.49 7.36
N LEU A 146 2.44 10.63 8.11
CA LEU A 146 3.60 11.39 7.66
C LEU A 146 4.18 10.80 6.35
N SER A 147 4.26 11.65 5.33
CA SER A 147 4.90 11.35 4.06
C SER A 147 6.42 11.31 4.20
N LYS A 148 7.08 10.49 3.37
CA LYS A 148 8.55 10.54 3.27
C LYS A 148 8.94 11.92 2.78
N SER A 149 9.99 12.51 3.36
CA SER A 149 10.50 13.83 2.97
C SER A 149 10.73 13.98 1.46
N LEU A 150 11.10 12.90 0.77
CA LEU A 150 11.24 12.85 -0.69
C LEU A 150 9.97 13.26 -1.47
N TYR A 151 8.79 13.07 -0.89
CA TYR A 151 7.50 13.39 -1.53
C TYR A 151 6.87 14.67 -1.00
N VAL A 152 7.54 15.33 -0.07
CA VAL A 152 7.02 16.54 0.57
C VAL A 152 7.63 17.72 -0.18
N GLY A 153 6.76 18.47 -0.85
CA GLY A 153 7.16 19.73 -1.48
C GLY A 153 7.66 20.72 -0.43
N GLU A 154 8.37 21.76 -0.89
CA GLU A 154 8.85 22.82 -0.02
C GLU A 154 7.70 23.39 0.85
N GLY A 155 7.93 23.45 2.17
CA GLY A 155 6.92 23.91 3.14
C GLY A 155 5.81 22.91 3.50
N GLY A 156 5.84 21.65 3.01
CA GLY A 156 4.77 20.68 3.29
C GLY A 156 4.60 20.28 4.76
N TYR A 157 5.56 20.60 5.64
CA TYR A 157 5.45 20.44 7.09
C TYR A 157 5.53 21.76 7.88
N ARG A 158 5.34 22.90 7.22
CA ARG A 158 5.46 24.23 7.85
C ARG A 158 4.57 24.40 9.08
N THR A 159 3.36 23.83 9.06
CA THR A 159 2.47 23.84 10.22
C THR A 159 3.06 23.08 11.41
N MET A 160 3.64 21.90 11.18
CA MET A 160 4.29 21.15 12.26
C MET A 160 5.52 21.87 12.80
N GLU A 161 6.31 22.51 11.94
CA GLU A 161 7.43 23.35 12.36
C GLU A 161 6.96 24.52 13.23
N THR A 162 5.91 25.22 12.79
CA THR A 162 5.31 26.36 13.51
C THR A 162 4.79 25.94 14.88
N LEU A 163 4.26 24.73 15.00
CA LEU A 163 3.77 24.17 16.27
C LEU A 163 4.88 23.59 17.15
N GLY A 164 6.16 23.69 16.76
CA GLY A 164 7.31 23.18 17.50
C GLY A 164 7.50 21.66 17.39
N MET A 165 6.88 21.02 16.41
CA MET A 165 6.92 19.57 16.15
C MET A 165 7.82 19.18 14.97
N GLY A 166 8.57 20.14 14.42
CA GLY A 166 9.50 19.92 13.29
C GLY A 166 10.51 18.79 13.53
N GLY A 167 10.94 18.61 14.79
CA GLY A 167 11.80 17.50 15.22
C GLY A 167 11.21 16.12 14.94
N LEU A 168 9.90 15.95 14.99
CA LEU A 168 9.26 14.64 14.82
C LEU A 168 8.97 14.28 13.34
N CYS A 169 9.24 15.20 12.41
CA CYS A 169 8.96 15.00 10.99
C CYS A 169 9.94 14.04 10.30
N SER A 170 11.15 13.90 10.84
CA SER A 170 12.17 13.01 10.31
C SER A 170 13.13 12.56 11.41
N TYR A 171 13.78 11.41 11.20
CA TYR A 171 14.83 10.93 12.12
C TYR A 171 15.97 11.96 12.29
N ALA A 172 16.37 12.61 11.19
CA ALA A 172 17.44 13.61 11.21
C ALA A 172 17.06 14.81 12.09
N ASN A 173 15.84 15.32 11.94
CA ASN A 173 15.34 16.44 12.74
C ASN A 173 15.19 16.04 14.21
N LEU A 174 14.72 14.82 14.48
CA LEU A 174 14.54 14.29 15.83
C LEU A 174 15.88 14.23 16.57
N LYS A 175 16.89 13.66 15.90
CA LYS A 175 18.25 13.57 16.43
C LYS A 175 18.87 14.96 16.59
N SER A 176 18.67 15.88 15.65
CA SER A 176 19.19 17.24 15.75
C SER A 176 18.58 18.02 16.92
N GLN A 177 17.29 17.86 17.17
CA GLN A 177 16.56 18.66 18.16
C GLN A 177 16.63 18.07 19.57
N TYR A 178 16.57 16.74 19.71
CA TYR A 178 16.48 16.07 21.02
C TYR A 178 17.69 15.18 21.34
N GLY A 179 18.64 15.05 20.41
CA GLY A 179 19.83 14.23 20.58
C GLY A 179 19.53 12.74 20.77
N GLU A 180 20.55 12.01 21.19
CA GLU A 180 20.45 10.57 21.53
C GLU A 180 19.50 10.33 22.72
N VAL A 181 19.34 11.30 23.62
CA VAL A 181 18.43 11.19 24.76
C VAL A 181 16.98 11.10 24.28
N GLY A 182 16.56 11.96 23.36
CA GLY A 182 15.21 11.90 22.78
C GLY A 182 14.92 10.58 22.06
N LEU A 183 15.90 10.07 21.32
CA LEU A 183 15.79 8.76 20.65
C LEU A 183 15.59 7.62 21.66
N ARG A 184 16.34 7.63 22.77
CA ARG A 184 16.20 6.64 23.84
C ARG A 184 14.85 6.72 24.54
N ILE A 185 14.29 7.92 24.71
CA ILE A 185 12.96 8.13 25.28
C ILE A 185 11.89 7.49 24.39
N ILE A 186 11.91 7.78 23.09
CA ILE A 186 10.96 7.17 22.13
C ILE A 186 11.12 5.64 22.11
N TRP A 187 12.36 5.16 22.09
CA TRP A 187 12.65 3.73 22.14
C TRP A 187 12.11 3.07 23.41
N ALA A 188 12.26 3.72 24.57
CA ALA A 188 11.72 3.23 25.83
C ALA A 188 10.20 3.13 25.79
N GLU A 189 9.51 4.12 25.21
CA GLU A 189 8.05 4.07 25.05
C GLU A 189 7.62 2.92 24.13
N VAL A 190 8.25 2.77 22.95
CA VAL A 190 7.89 1.68 22.03
C VAL A 190 8.17 0.32 22.65
N LYS A 191 9.25 0.16 23.42
CA LYS A 191 9.47 -1.07 24.21
C LYS A 191 8.37 -1.30 25.24
N PHE A 192 7.90 -0.23 25.89
CA PHE A 192 6.82 -0.30 26.88
C PHE A 192 5.49 -0.78 26.27
N TRP A 193 5.26 -0.57 24.98
CA TRP A 193 4.09 -1.10 24.27
C TRP A 193 4.04 -2.64 24.28
N PHE A 194 5.19 -3.32 24.20
CA PHE A 194 5.23 -4.78 24.26
C PHE A 194 4.86 -5.33 25.62
N ALA A 195 5.21 -4.61 26.70
CA ALA A 195 4.80 -4.97 28.06
C ALA A 195 3.32 -4.67 28.32
N ASN A 196 2.68 -3.84 27.48
CA ASN A 196 1.31 -3.35 27.66
C ASN A 196 0.53 -3.52 26.35
N PRO A 197 0.00 -4.73 26.07
CA PRO A 197 -0.60 -5.05 24.77
C PRO A 197 -1.68 -4.08 24.29
N HIS A 198 -2.45 -3.48 25.20
CA HIS A 198 -3.45 -2.46 24.84
C HIS A 198 -2.84 -1.23 24.13
N LYS A 199 -1.58 -0.90 24.41
CA LYS A 199 -0.81 0.13 23.69
C LYS A 199 -0.39 -0.38 22.30
N LEU A 200 0.08 -1.62 22.20
CA LEU A 200 0.48 -2.20 20.92
C LEU A 200 -0.71 -2.33 19.95
N PHE A 201 -1.89 -2.66 20.44
CA PHE A 201 -3.12 -2.79 19.64
C PHE A 201 -3.96 -1.52 19.57
N ARG A 202 -3.42 -0.39 20.02
CA ARG A 202 -4.04 0.92 19.82
C ARG A 202 -4.06 1.25 18.32
N ALA A 203 -5.20 1.70 17.83
CA ALA A 203 -5.42 1.95 16.41
C ALA A 203 -4.43 2.98 15.81
N LEU A 204 -4.19 4.08 16.52
CA LEU A 204 -3.38 5.21 16.05
C LEU A 204 -2.63 5.89 17.21
N TYR A 205 -1.42 6.36 16.91
CA TYR A 205 -0.65 7.31 17.70
C TYR A 205 -0.52 8.62 16.94
N SER A 206 -0.41 9.73 17.64
CA SER A 206 -0.18 11.02 17.01
C SER A 206 1.23 11.55 17.23
N VAL A 207 1.67 12.49 16.42
CA VAL A 207 2.94 13.20 16.62
C VAL A 207 2.93 13.95 17.96
N GLU A 208 1.79 14.51 18.36
CA GLU A 208 1.59 15.21 19.63
C GLU A 208 1.78 14.29 20.83
N TYR A 209 1.37 13.02 20.72
CA TYR A 209 1.63 12.02 21.75
C TYR A 209 3.13 11.87 22.02
N PHE A 210 3.93 11.71 20.95
CA PHE A 210 5.39 11.60 21.07
C PHE A 210 6.04 12.90 21.54
N ARG A 211 5.53 14.06 21.12
CA ARG A 211 5.96 15.35 21.66
C ARG A 211 5.75 15.40 23.17
N GLY A 212 4.58 15.00 23.67
CA GLY A 212 4.29 14.99 25.10
C GLY A 212 5.25 14.09 25.87
N ILE A 213 5.55 12.90 25.34
CA ILE A 213 6.55 11.99 25.94
C ILE A 213 7.93 12.65 26.02
N LEU A 214 8.38 13.29 24.94
CA LEU A 214 9.66 13.99 24.92
C LEU A 214 9.70 15.19 25.87
N GLN A 215 8.54 15.80 26.16
CA GLN A 215 8.39 16.89 27.12
C GLN A 215 8.15 16.41 28.57
N GLY A 216 8.13 15.10 28.81
CA GLY A 216 7.89 14.52 30.14
C GLY A 216 6.42 14.51 30.57
N THR A 217 5.49 14.81 29.68
CA THR A 217 4.05 14.73 29.96
C THR A 217 3.59 13.26 29.95
N ARG A 218 3.06 12.78 31.08
CA ARG A 218 2.43 11.45 31.14
C ARG A 218 1.02 11.53 30.58
N TRP A 219 0.83 10.98 29.37
CA TRP A 219 -0.50 10.70 28.84
C TRP A 219 -1.00 9.41 29.52
N GLN A 220 -1.95 9.56 30.45
CA GLN A 220 -2.69 8.45 31.06
C GLN A 220 -3.70 7.88 30.08
#